data_AF-A0A821AVM7-F1
#
_entry.id   AF-A0A821AVM7-F1
#
_cell.length_a   1.000
_cell.length_b   1.000
_cell.length_c   1.000
_cell.angle_alpha   90.00
_cell.angle_beta   90.00
_cell.angle_gamma   90.00
#
_symmetry.space_group_name_H-M   'P 1'
#
loop_
_entity.id
_entity.type
_entity.pdbx_description
1 polymer ?
#
loop_
_entity_poly.entity_id
_entity_poly.type
_entity_poly.pdbx_seq_one_letter_code
_entity_poly.pdbx_strand_id
1 'polypeptide(L)'
;MTKVANLKPHHISVLHYWNKGIRSARKIHAATKIPLSTISYQLKKLRTEGSLQHRKGNGRKHLVHGKCSQALGQFVRRNNEITLNELVEKLRDRCRLTVSTSTISRHLNRFKYKNCLPVNTPMLTPEHKQRRIEWVKEHLNDDWTSTIFTDESSFQLLRNTIRRWSKTPREEKKRVPKNRQKVHVWGAISYRGKIGFPLFQNIMNSDYCIGILETNLISNAKK
;
A
#
# COMPACT_ATOMS: atom_id res chain seq x y z
N MET A 1 3.74 -29.32 -15.17
CA MET A 1 3.98 -29.84 -13.80
C MET A 1 2.98 -29.23 -12.83
N THR A 2 2.03 -30.01 -12.35
CA THR A 2 0.95 -29.57 -11.44
C THR A 2 1.54 -29.31 -10.05
N LYS A 3 1.47 -28.07 -9.54
CA LYS A 3 1.97 -27.72 -8.20
C LYS A 3 1.29 -28.60 -7.14
N VAL A 4 2.07 -29.49 -6.51
CA VAL A 4 1.63 -30.51 -5.53
C VAL A 4 1.14 -29.91 -4.20
N ALA A 5 1.42 -28.62 -3.97
CA ALA A 5 1.31 -27.94 -2.68
C ALA A 5 -0.08 -27.93 -1.99
N ASN A 6 -1.16 -28.34 -2.66
CA ASN A 6 -2.53 -28.30 -2.11
C ASN A 6 -3.30 -29.64 -2.22
N LEU A 7 -2.61 -30.76 -2.47
CA LEU A 7 -3.25 -32.07 -2.60
C LEU A 7 -3.27 -32.84 -1.27
N LYS A 8 -4.40 -33.50 -0.96
CA LYS A 8 -4.52 -34.41 0.18
C LYS A 8 -3.57 -35.62 0.00
N PRO A 9 -3.11 -36.29 1.08
CA PRO A 9 -2.13 -37.39 0.99
C PRO A 9 -2.51 -38.53 0.03
N HIS A 10 -3.80 -38.90 0.01
CA HIS A 10 -4.31 -39.95 -0.87
C HIS A 10 -4.37 -39.49 -2.35
N HIS A 11 -4.56 -38.19 -2.63
CA HIS A 11 -4.42 -37.65 -4.00
C HIS A 11 -2.98 -37.75 -4.51
N ILE A 12 -1.99 -37.48 -3.66
CA ILE A 12 -0.57 -37.58 -4.00
C ILE A 12 -0.21 -39.02 -4.35
N SER A 13 -0.67 -39.97 -3.53
CA SER A 13 -0.45 -41.40 -3.74
C SER A 13 -1.02 -41.87 -5.08
N VAL A 14 -2.26 -41.53 -5.41
CA VAL A 14 -2.87 -41.90 -6.70
C VAL A 14 -2.20 -41.19 -7.88
N LEU A 15 -1.81 -39.92 -7.73
CA LEU A 15 -1.08 -39.18 -8.76
C LEU A 15 0.30 -39.78 -9.06
N HIS A 16 1.00 -40.29 -8.05
CA HIS A 16 2.27 -41.01 -8.22
C HIS A 16 2.12 -42.26 -9.09
N TYR A 17 1.13 -43.11 -8.80
CA TYR A 17 0.85 -44.30 -9.62
C TYR A 17 0.38 -43.95 -11.03
N TRP A 18 -0.39 -42.88 -11.17
CA TRP A 18 -0.81 -42.35 -12.47
C TRP A 18 0.39 -41.93 -13.33
N ASN A 19 1.35 -41.20 -12.75
CA ASN A 19 2.57 -40.76 -13.45
C ASN A 19 3.48 -41.93 -13.82
N LYS A 20 3.48 -43.01 -13.02
CA LYS A 20 4.14 -44.29 -13.36
C LYS A 20 3.39 -45.14 -14.39
N GLY A 21 2.30 -44.63 -14.97
CA GLY A 21 1.51 -45.32 -16.00
C GLY A 21 0.52 -46.37 -15.48
N ILE A 22 0.43 -46.56 -14.16
CA ILE A 22 -0.46 -47.55 -13.53
C ILE A 22 -1.86 -46.95 -13.43
N ARG A 23 -2.79 -47.48 -14.24
CA ARG A 23 -4.19 -47.00 -14.33
C ARG A 23 -5.23 -47.97 -13.75
N SER A 24 -4.79 -49.07 -13.14
CA SER A 24 -5.68 -50.08 -12.56
C SER A 24 -6.01 -49.74 -11.10
N ALA A 25 -7.29 -49.49 -10.81
CA ALA A 25 -7.75 -49.14 -9.47
C ALA A 25 -7.44 -50.23 -8.42
N ARG A 26 -7.54 -51.51 -8.80
CA ARG A 26 -7.23 -52.64 -7.91
C ARG A 26 -5.75 -52.69 -7.53
N LYS A 27 -4.84 -52.45 -8.47
CA LYS A 27 -3.39 -52.40 -8.19
C LYS A 27 -3.02 -51.25 -7.25
N ILE A 28 -3.62 -50.09 -7.46
CA ILE A 28 -3.41 -48.91 -6.60
C ILE A 28 -4.01 -49.15 -5.21
N HIS A 29 -5.18 -49.79 -5.10
CA HIS A 29 -5.79 -50.14 -3.82
C HIS A 29 -4.93 -51.10 -3.01
N ALA A 30 -4.41 -52.17 -3.64
CA ALA A 30 -3.54 -53.12 -2.99
C ALA A 30 -2.29 -52.45 -2.39
N ALA A 31 -1.72 -51.48 -3.12
CA ALA A 31 -0.49 -50.79 -2.72
C ALA A 31 -0.69 -49.61 -1.73
N THR A 32 -1.87 -48.97 -1.73
CA THR A 32 -2.12 -47.74 -0.94
C THR A 32 -3.17 -47.90 0.16
N LYS A 33 -3.94 -48.99 0.14
CA LYS A 33 -5.10 -49.25 1.02
C LYS A 33 -6.18 -48.15 0.98
N ILE A 34 -6.15 -47.25 0.00
CA ILE A 34 -7.21 -46.24 -0.25
C ILE A 34 -8.45 -46.96 -0.80
N PRO A 35 -9.69 -46.63 -0.40
CA PRO A 35 -10.90 -47.26 -0.92
C PRO A 35 -11.00 -47.23 -2.45
N LEU A 36 -11.45 -48.34 -3.04
CA LEU A 36 -11.59 -48.50 -4.50
C LEU A 36 -12.50 -47.46 -5.15
N SER A 37 -13.55 -47.02 -4.45
CA SER A 37 -14.46 -45.96 -4.89
C SER A 37 -13.74 -44.63 -5.06
N THR A 38 -12.90 -44.27 -4.07
CA THR A 38 -12.07 -43.06 -4.09
C THR A 38 -11.04 -43.10 -5.22
N ILE A 39 -10.34 -44.23 -5.38
CA ILE A 39 -9.35 -44.39 -6.47
C ILE A 39 -10.03 -44.31 -7.83
N SER A 40 -11.16 -45.00 -8.01
CA SER A 40 -11.92 -44.97 -9.28
C SER A 40 -12.40 -43.56 -9.61
N TYR A 41 -12.92 -42.82 -8.62
CA TYR A 41 -13.30 -41.42 -8.79
C TYR A 41 -12.11 -40.54 -9.19
N GLN A 42 -10.96 -40.71 -8.54
CA GLN A 42 -9.75 -39.94 -8.83
C GLN A 42 -9.15 -40.25 -10.20
N LEU A 43 -9.10 -41.52 -10.60
CA LEU A 43 -8.66 -41.92 -11.95
C LEU A 43 -9.60 -41.37 -13.02
N LYS A 44 -10.92 -41.41 -12.78
CA LYS A 44 -11.90 -40.79 -13.67
C LYS A 44 -11.65 -39.29 -13.79
N LYS A 45 -11.47 -38.61 -12.66
CA LYS A 45 -11.18 -37.17 -12.60
C LYS A 45 -9.87 -36.79 -13.30
N LEU A 46 -8.81 -37.60 -13.15
CA LEU A 46 -7.55 -37.42 -13.85
C LEU A 46 -7.69 -37.60 -15.36
N ARG A 47 -8.50 -38.57 -15.81
CA ARG A 47 -8.81 -38.77 -17.24
C ARG A 47 -9.55 -37.58 -17.84
N THR A 48 -10.50 -37.00 -17.12
CA THR A 48 -11.38 -35.94 -17.66
C THR A 48 -10.81 -34.53 -17.49
N GLU A 49 -10.23 -34.22 -16.32
CA GLU A 49 -9.81 -32.85 -15.96
C GLU A 49 -8.29 -32.69 -15.88
N GLY A 50 -7.52 -33.78 -15.93
CA GLY A 50 -6.05 -33.73 -15.77
C GLY A 50 -5.56 -33.28 -14.40
N SER A 51 -6.46 -33.11 -13.42
CA SER A 51 -6.14 -32.55 -12.09
C SER A 51 -6.97 -33.16 -10.98
N LEU A 52 -6.31 -33.44 -9.84
CA LEU A 52 -6.97 -33.86 -8.60
C LEU A 52 -7.26 -32.69 -7.65
N GLN A 53 -6.97 -31.46 -8.05
CA GLN A 53 -7.25 -30.30 -7.22
C GLN A 53 -8.74 -30.20 -6.89
N HIS A 54 -9.05 -29.82 -5.66
CA HIS A 54 -10.43 -29.64 -5.23
C HIS A 54 -11.07 -28.52 -6.05
N ARG A 55 -12.25 -28.77 -6.64
CA ARG A 55 -12.99 -27.73 -7.36
C ARG A 55 -13.48 -26.70 -6.36
N LYS A 56 -13.36 -25.42 -6.67
CA LYS A 56 -13.90 -24.38 -5.78
C LYS A 56 -15.42 -24.57 -5.67
N GLY A 57 -15.94 -24.63 -4.44
CA GLY A 57 -17.38 -24.74 -4.22
C GLY A 57 -18.12 -23.45 -4.61
N ASN A 58 -19.41 -23.59 -4.93
CA ASN A 58 -20.33 -22.48 -5.25
C ASN A 58 -20.82 -21.79 -3.97
N GLY A 59 -19.89 -21.28 -3.15
CA GLY A 59 -20.22 -20.64 -1.87
C GLY A 59 -21.31 -19.56 -1.99
N ARG A 60 -21.86 -19.14 -0.85
CA ARG A 60 -22.98 -18.18 -0.78
C ARG A 60 -22.73 -16.95 -1.67
N LYS A 61 -23.68 -16.66 -2.56
CA LYS A 61 -23.64 -15.46 -3.42
C LYS A 61 -23.58 -14.21 -2.55
N HIS A 62 -22.82 -13.23 -3.00
CA HIS A 62 -22.67 -11.96 -2.30
C HIS A 62 -23.94 -11.12 -2.44
N LEU A 63 -24.33 -10.47 -1.35
CA LEU A 63 -25.49 -9.59 -1.33
C LEU A 63 -25.32 -8.41 -2.30
N VAL A 64 -24.17 -7.73 -2.23
CA VAL A 64 -23.79 -6.68 -3.20
C VAL A 64 -23.12 -7.32 -4.42
N HIS A 65 -23.87 -7.40 -5.53
CA HIS A 65 -23.43 -7.95 -6.81
C HIS A 65 -24.04 -7.18 -7.99
N GLY A 66 -23.57 -7.44 -9.21
CA GLY A 66 -24.11 -6.87 -10.44
C GLY A 66 -24.16 -5.33 -10.44
N LYS A 67 -25.32 -4.77 -10.81
CA LYS A 67 -25.55 -3.31 -10.91
C LYS A 67 -25.26 -2.57 -9.61
N CYS A 68 -25.53 -3.18 -8.45
CA CYS A 68 -25.29 -2.56 -7.15
C CYS A 68 -23.81 -2.47 -6.81
N SER A 69 -23.02 -3.47 -7.22
CA SER A 69 -21.56 -3.42 -7.10
C SER A 69 -20.97 -2.32 -7.99
N GLN A 70 -21.45 -2.19 -9.22
CA GLN A 70 -21.03 -1.12 -10.14
C GLN A 70 -21.41 0.26 -9.60
N ALA A 71 -22.63 0.40 -9.07
CA ALA A 71 -23.11 1.62 -8.44
C ALA A 71 -22.24 2.05 -7.27
N LEU A 72 -21.90 1.10 -6.39
CA LEU A 72 -21.02 1.33 -5.25
C LEU A 72 -19.65 1.86 -5.70
N GLY A 73 -19.06 1.25 -6.73
CA GLY A 73 -17.80 1.71 -7.31
C GLY A 73 -17.90 3.12 -7.93
N GLN A 74 -19.03 3.46 -8.57
CA GLN A 74 -19.26 4.80 -9.10
C GLN A 74 -19.37 5.86 -7.99
N PHE A 75 -20.03 5.53 -6.88
CA PHE A 75 -20.14 6.45 -5.75
C PHE A 75 -18.76 6.80 -5.17
N VAL A 76 -17.92 5.78 -4.94
CA VAL A 76 -16.55 5.97 -4.44
C VAL A 76 -15.68 6.73 -5.46
N ARG A 77 -15.85 6.52 -6.77
CA ARG A 77 -15.09 7.24 -7.79
C ARG A 77 -15.44 8.71 -7.89
N ARG A 78 -16.72 9.06 -7.70
CA ARG A 78 -17.20 10.45 -7.74
C ARG A 78 -16.84 11.24 -6.49
N ASN A 79 -16.90 10.57 -5.34
CA ASN A 79 -16.47 11.13 -4.06
C ASN A 79 -15.72 10.04 -3.28
N ASN A 80 -14.40 10.16 -3.21
CA ASN A 80 -13.54 9.21 -2.52
C ASN A 80 -13.49 9.42 -0.99
N GLU A 81 -14.06 10.52 -0.48
CA GLU A 81 -14.19 10.84 0.94
C GLU A 81 -15.50 10.31 1.54
N ILE A 82 -16.36 9.70 0.72
CA ILE A 82 -17.66 9.19 1.15
C ILE A 82 -17.55 8.15 2.27
N THR A 83 -18.34 8.33 3.30
CA THR A 83 -18.35 7.43 4.46
C THR A 83 -19.08 6.13 4.16
N LEU A 84 -18.79 5.08 4.95
CA LEU A 84 -19.49 3.79 4.80
C LEU A 84 -21.00 3.92 5.07
N ASN A 85 -21.43 4.80 5.96
CA ASN A 85 -22.85 5.01 6.26
C ASN A 85 -23.58 5.67 5.08
N GLU A 86 -22.98 6.70 4.47
CA GLU A 86 -23.54 7.31 3.26
C GLU A 86 -23.60 6.32 2.11
N LEU A 87 -22.64 5.41 1.99
CA LEU A 87 -22.69 4.33 1.02
C LEU A 87 -23.82 3.32 1.29
N VAL A 88 -24.16 3.06 2.56
CA VAL A 88 -25.34 2.23 2.92
C VAL A 88 -26.61 2.91 2.43
N GLU A 89 -26.80 4.19 2.74
CA GLU A 89 -28.00 4.93 2.34
C GLU A 89 -28.11 5.03 0.81
N LYS A 90 -27.02 5.39 0.11
CA LYS A 90 -27.03 5.42 -1.36
C LYS A 90 -27.32 4.07 -2.01
N LEU A 91 -26.90 2.96 -1.38
CA LEU A 91 -27.25 1.62 -1.85
C LEU A 91 -28.70 1.24 -1.52
N ARG A 92 -29.22 1.68 -0.37
CA ARG A 92 -30.62 1.52 -0.02
C ARG A 92 -31.50 2.24 -1.06
N ASP A 93 -31.19 3.48 -1.40
CA ASP A 93 -31.98 4.26 -2.34
C ASP A 93 -31.91 3.70 -3.77
N ARG A 94 -30.69 3.44 -4.27
CA ARG A 94 -30.49 3.03 -5.67
C ARG A 94 -30.83 1.58 -5.93
N CYS A 95 -30.60 0.70 -4.96
CA CYS A 95 -30.71 -0.75 -5.12
C CYS A 95 -31.77 -1.41 -4.25
N ARG A 96 -32.45 -0.65 -3.37
CA ARG A 96 -33.40 -1.19 -2.38
C ARG A 96 -32.77 -2.29 -1.52
N LEU A 97 -31.46 -2.19 -1.26
CA LEU A 97 -30.70 -3.16 -0.49
C LEU A 97 -30.34 -2.60 0.88
N THR A 98 -30.81 -3.27 1.94
CA THR A 98 -30.38 -3.00 3.30
C THR A 98 -29.12 -3.81 3.59
N VAL A 99 -27.98 -3.14 3.71
CA VAL A 99 -26.67 -3.76 3.96
C VAL A 99 -25.98 -3.10 5.15
N SER A 100 -25.19 -3.87 5.89
CA SER A 100 -24.34 -3.30 6.95
C SER A 100 -23.09 -2.62 6.38
N THR A 101 -22.55 -1.65 7.11
CA THR A 101 -21.25 -1.00 6.81
C THR A 101 -20.13 -2.03 6.66
N SER A 102 -20.14 -3.09 7.48
CA SER A 102 -19.20 -4.21 7.39
C SER A 102 -19.29 -4.98 6.07
N THR A 103 -20.47 -5.06 5.46
CA THR A 103 -20.65 -5.70 4.15
C THR A 103 -20.07 -4.84 3.04
N ILE A 104 -20.26 -3.52 3.11
CA ILE A 104 -19.67 -2.57 2.17
C ILE A 104 -18.14 -2.57 2.29
N SER A 105 -17.60 -2.50 3.51
CA SER A 105 -16.15 -2.54 3.76
C SER A 105 -15.50 -3.81 3.16
N ARG A 106 -16.09 -4.99 3.41
CA ARG A 106 -15.61 -6.25 2.80
C ARG A 106 -15.69 -6.22 1.27
N HIS A 107 -16.74 -5.64 0.72
CA HIS A 107 -16.89 -5.49 -0.73
C HIS A 107 -15.78 -4.59 -1.31
N LEU A 108 -15.55 -3.41 -0.72
CA LEU A 108 -14.51 -2.47 -1.13
C LEU A 108 -13.11 -3.11 -1.05
N ASN A 109 -12.80 -3.78 0.06
CA ASN A 109 -11.53 -4.50 0.23
C ASN A 109 -11.34 -5.59 -0.83
N ARG A 110 -12.40 -6.31 -1.21
CA ARG A 110 -12.35 -7.32 -2.29
C ARG A 110 -11.98 -6.70 -3.64
N PHE A 111 -12.47 -5.49 -3.91
CA PHE A 111 -12.13 -4.70 -5.10
C PHE A 111 -10.86 -3.84 -4.92
N LYS A 112 -10.04 -4.13 -3.90
CA LYS A 112 -8.75 -3.48 -3.63
C LYS A 112 -8.82 -2.00 -3.28
N TYR A 113 -10.02 -1.49 -2.96
CA TYR A 113 -10.12 -0.20 -2.29
C TYR A 113 -9.57 -0.34 -0.87
N LYS A 114 -8.76 0.64 -0.47
CA LYS A 114 -8.22 0.75 0.88
C LYS A 114 -8.61 2.09 1.45
N ASN A 115 -8.98 2.12 2.72
CA ASN A 115 -9.09 3.37 3.45
C ASN A 115 -7.66 3.81 3.79
N CYS A 116 -7.22 4.92 3.20
CA CYS A 116 -5.91 5.50 3.42
C CYS A 116 -6.03 7.02 3.57
N LEU A 117 -5.12 7.59 4.34
CA LEU A 117 -4.94 9.04 4.37
C LEU A 117 -4.21 9.46 3.08
N PRO A 118 -4.76 10.41 2.29
CA PRO A 118 -4.08 10.92 1.12
C PRO A 118 -2.76 11.61 1.52
N VAL A 119 -1.80 11.63 0.59
CA VAL A 119 -0.52 12.33 0.80
C VAL A 119 -0.79 13.84 0.76
N ASN A 120 -0.28 14.56 1.75
CA ASN A 120 -0.35 16.01 1.77
C ASN A 120 0.52 16.59 0.65
N THR A 121 -0.07 17.43 -0.19
CA THR A 121 0.64 18.16 -1.25
C THR A 121 0.29 19.65 -1.18
N PRO A 122 1.22 20.57 -1.49
CA PRO A 122 0.92 22.00 -1.51
C PRO A 122 -0.15 22.31 -2.57
N MET A 123 -1.02 23.28 -2.27
CA MET A 123 -1.99 23.79 -3.24
C MET A 123 -1.25 24.68 -4.25
N LEU A 124 -1.15 24.21 -5.50
CA LEU A 124 -0.51 24.94 -6.59
C LEU A 124 -1.56 25.58 -7.50
N THR A 125 -1.39 26.86 -7.80
CA THR A 125 -2.18 27.55 -8.83
C THR A 125 -1.81 27.02 -10.23
N PRO A 126 -2.64 27.24 -11.26
CA PRO A 126 -2.29 26.89 -12.64
C PRO A 126 -0.95 27.51 -13.08
N GLU A 127 -0.69 28.77 -12.73
CA GLU A 127 0.56 29.46 -13.09
C GLU A 127 1.77 28.83 -12.40
N HIS A 128 1.64 28.40 -11.13
CA HIS A 128 2.72 27.69 -10.42
C HIS A 128 3.08 26.38 -11.11
N LYS A 129 2.09 25.65 -11.63
CA LYS A 129 2.32 24.39 -12.34
C LYS A 129 3.03 24.65 -13.67
N GLN A 130 2.59 25.65 -14.42
CA GLN A 130 3.17 26.01 -15.70
C GLN A 130 4.64 26.42 -15.56
N ARG A 131 4.95 27.35 -14.63
CA ARG A 131 6.33 27.78 -14.36
C ARG A 131 7.25 26.63 -13.95
N ARG A 132 6.74 25.68 -13.16
CA ARG A 132 7.52 24.47 -12.79
C ARG A 132 7.81 23.59 -14.00
N ILE A 133 6.87 23.44 -14.93
CA ILE A 133 7.07 22.66 -16.15
C ILE A 133 8.10 23.35 -17.07
N GLU A 134 7.99 24.66 -17.24
CA GLU A 134 8.95 25.47 -18.02
C GLU A 134 10.36 25.35 -17.42
N TRP A 135 10.50 25.56 -16.12
CA TRP A 135 11.77 25.43 -15.42
C TRP A 135 12.40 24.04 -15.61
N VAL A 136 11.61 22.96 -15.48
CA VAL A 136 12.10 21.58 -15.70
C VAL A 136 12.51 21.34 -17.15
N LYS A 137 11.81 21.92 -18.13
CA LYS A 137 12.18 21.79 -19.54
C LYS A 137 13.48 22.52 -19.86
N GLU A 138 13.67 23.71 -19.30
CA GLU A 138 14.87 24.52 -19.47
C GLU A 138 16.10 23.83 -18.89
N HIS A 139 15.97 23.22 -17.71
CA HIS A 139 17.08 22.63 -16.97
C HIS A 139 17.18 21.09 -17.10
N LEU A 140 16.55 20.51 -18.14
CA LEU A 140 16.49 19.05 -18.31
C LEU A 140 17.88 18.44 -18.59
N ASN A 141 18.73 19.18 -19.30
CA ASN A 141 20.05 18.75 -19.74
C ASN A 141 21.19 19.42 -18.97
N ASP A 142 20.87 20.10 -17.86
CA ASP A 142 21.87 20.82 -17.07
C ASP A 142 22.79 19.85 -16.33
N ASP A 143 24.07 20.21 -16.26
CA ASP A 143 25.04 19.51 -15.44
C ASP A 143 24.98 20.02 -14.00
N TRP A 144 24.38 19.20 -13.13
CA TRP A 144 24.25 19.51 -11.70
C TRP A 144 25.50 19.17 -10.87
N THR A 145 26.58 18.69 -11.49
CA THR A 145 27.80 18.29 -10.75
C THR A 145 28.50 19.46 -10.07
N SER A 146 28.39 20.67 -10.64
CA SER A 146 28.92 21.92 -10.06
C SER A 146 27.86 22.75 -9.32
N THR A 147 26.65 22.23 -9.14
CA THR A 147 25.56 22.96 -8.48
C THR A 147 25.50 22.64 -6.99
N ILE A 148 25.27 23.68 -6.18
CA ILE A 148 25.02 23.55 -4.75
C ILE A 148 23.55 23.86 -4.50
N PHE A 149 22.86 22.94 -3.83
CA PHE A 149 21.50 23.13 -3.35
C PHE A 149 21.53 23.51 -1.88
N THR A 150 20.77 24.54 -1.53
CA THR A 150 20.69 25.06 -0.16
C THR A 150 19.24 25.15 0.26
N ASP A 151 18.94 24.78 1.50
CA ASP A 151 17.59 24.94 2.05
C ASP A 151 17.62 25.08 3.58
N GLU A 152 16.52 25.59 4.11
CA GLU A 152 16.27 25.74 5.54
C GLU A 152 15.34 24.64 6.04
N SER A 153 15.69 24.06 7.19
CA SER A 153 14.86 23.07 7.85
C SER A 153 14.68 23.39 9.33
N SER A 154 13.58 22.91 9.89
CA SER A 154 13.23 23.11 11.29
C SER A 154 12.86 21.79 11.94
N PHE A 155 13.68 21.35 12.90
CA PHE A 155 13.44 20.13 13.67
C PHE A 155 12.62 20.47 14.92
N GLN A 156 11.38 20.00 14.96
CA GLN A 156 10.53 20.18 16.12
C GLN A 156 10.83 19.13 17.19
N LEU A 157 11.23 19.60 18.38
CA LEU A 157 11.46 18.72 19.52
C LEU A 157 10.14 18.19 20.10
N LEU A 158 10.21 17.02 20.74
CA LEU A 158 9.09 16.38 21.46
C LEU A 158 7.86 16.02 20.60
N ARG A 159 8.01 15.89 19.27
CA ARG A 159 6.93 15.47 18.37
C ARG A 159 6.27 14.17 18.86
N ASN A 160 4.95 14.05 18.74
CA ASN A 160 4.21 12.87 19.18
C ASN A 160 4.04 11.87 18.04
N THR A 161 5.16 11.32 17.56
CA THR A 161 5.20 10.38 16.42
C THR A 161 5.44 8.93 16.82
N ILE A 162 5.82 8.69 18.08
CA ILE A 162 6.11 7.34 18.59
C ILE A 162 4.80 6.63 18.90
N ARG A 163 4.59 5.47 18.27
CA ARG A 163 3.47 4.57 18.59
C ARG A 163 3.79 3.83 19.88
N ARG A 164 2.80 3.74 20.79
CA ARG A 164 2.93 3.02 22.06
C ARG A 164 1.95 1.85 22.11
N TRP A 165 2.37 0.79 22.78
CA TRP A 165 1.49 -0.32 23.12
C TRP A 165 0.69 0.06 24.36
N SER A 166 -0.64 0.06 24.24
CA SER A 166 -1.53 0.47 25.31
C SER A 166 -2.69 -0.50 25.46
N LYS A 167 -3.01 -0.87 26.71
CA LYS A 167 -4.26 -1.55 27.04
C LYS A 167 -5.44 -0.57 27.12
N THR A 168 -5.17 0.72 27.36
CA THR A 168 -6.18 1.79 27.46
C THR A 168 -5.79 3.03 26.61
N PRO A 169 -5.82 2.93 25.26
CA PRO A 169 -5.28 3.98 24.37
C PRO A 169 -5.91 5.36 24.54
N ARG A 170 -7.18 5.44 24.97
CA ARG A 170 -7.91 6.71 25.16
C ARG A 170 -7.47 7.48 26.40
N GLU A 171 -6.84 6.81 27.36
CA GLU A 171 -6.38 7.40 28.61
C GLU A 171 -4.91 7.82 28.54
N GLU A 172 -4.15 7.31 27.56
CA GLU A 172 -2.76 7.68 27.38
C GLU A 172 -2.60 9.15 26.99
N LYS A 173 -1.93 9.91 27.86
CA LYS A 173 -1.66 11.32 27.67
C LYS A 173 -0.16 11.56 27.70
N LYS A 174 0.40 12.05 26.58
CA LYS A 174 1.75 12.63 26.56
C LYS A 174 1.64 14.12 26.89
N ARG A 175 2.18 14.55 28.04
CA ARG A 175 2.34 15.98 28.33
C ARG A 175 3.41 16.56 27.40
N VAL A 176 3.08 17.64 26.69
CA VAL A 176 4.00 18.34 25.80
C VAL A 176 3.84 19.84 26.04
N PRO A 177 4.93 20.63 26.09
CA PRO A 177 4.82 22.08 26.20
C PRO A 177 3.97 22.67 25.08
N LYS A 178 3.21 23.73 25.40
CA LYS A 178 2.35 24.47 24.45
C LYS A 178 3.17 25.03 23.29
N ASN A 179 4.28 25.69 23.62
CA ASN A 179 5.24 26.19 22.64
C ASN A 179 6.35 25.16 22.48
N ARG A 180 6.37 24.48 21.34
CA ARG A 180 7.40 23.46 21.08
C ARG A 180 8.69 24.14 20.67
N GLN A 181 9.78 23.75 21.32
CA GLN A 181 11.12 24.13 20.90
C GLN A 181 11.40 23.56 19.50
N LYS A 182 12.01 24.40 18.66
CA LYS A 182 12.47 24.05 17.32
C LYS A 182 13.96 24.35 17.24
N VAL A 183 14.67 23.49 16.55
CA VAL A 183 16.06 23.73 16.15
C VAL A 183 16.05 24.03 14.67
N HIS A 184 16.51 25.21 14.28
CA HIS A 184 16.59 25.60 12.88
C HIS A 184 17.98 25.30 12.33
N VAL A 185 18.01 24.82 11.11
CA VAL A 185 19.23 24.39 10.42
C VAL A 185 19.19 24.94 9.02
N TRP A 186 20.29 25.56 8.61
CA TRP A 186 20.53 25.85 7.21
C TRP A 186 21.48 24.79 6.69
N GLY A 187 21.18 24.20 5.53
CA GLY A 187 21.98 23.11 4.98
C GLY A 187 22.33 23.33 3.52
N ALA A 188 23.52 22.87 3.12
CA ALA A 188 23.98 22.87 1.74
C ALA A 188 24.51 21.49 1.31
N ILE A 189 24.13 21.06 0.11
CA ILE A 189 24.56 19.81 -0.50
C ILE A 189 24.98 20.05 -1.96
N SER A 190 25.95 19.26 -2.42
CA SER A 190 26.34 19.18 -3.84
C SER A 190 26.45 17.72 -4.26
N TYR A 191 26.78 17.49 -5.52
CA TYR A 191 27.12 16.17 -6.03
C TYR A 191 28.23 15.46 -5.21
N ARG A 192 29.18 16.22 -4.65
CA ARG A 192 30.28 15.68 -3.81
C ARG A 192 29.84 15.33 -2.39
N GLY A 193 28.64 15.72 -1.98
CA GLY A 193 28.07 15.45 -0.67
C GLY A 193 27.70 16.70 0.11
N LYS A 194 27.67 16.57 1.44
CA LYS A 194 27.28 17.64 2.36
C LYS A 194 28.39 18.68 2.48
N ILE A 195 28.03 19.95 2.33
CA ILE A 195 28.95 21.09 2.46
C ILE A 195 28.92 21.66 3.87
N GLY A 196 27.73 21.96 4.40
CA GLY A 196 27.58 22.62 5.70
C GLY A 196 26.16 22.50 6.25
N PHE A 197 26.03 22.63 7.58
CA PHE A 197 24.76 22.52 8.31
C PHE A 197 24.72 23.39 9.59
N PRO A 198 25.02 24.70 9.52
CA PRO A 198 24.95 25.59 10.68
C PRO A 198 23.56 25.60 11.34
N LEU A 199 23.58 25.50 12.66
CA LEU A 199 22.39 25.68 13.50
C LEU A 199 22.15 27.17 13.72
N PHE A 200 20.90 27.59 13.74
CA PHE A 200 20.53 28.94 14.11
C PHE A 200 19.29 28.96 15.01
N GLN A 201 19.16 30.02 15.80
CA GLN A 201 18.07 30.16 16.78
C GLN A 201 17.09 31.29 16.43
N ASN A 202 17.53 32.25 15.63
CA ASN A 202 16.75 33.44 15.28
C ASN A 202 15.85 33.19 14.07
N ILE A 203 14.90 34.10 13.83
CA ILE A 203 14.18 34.13 12.55
C ILE A 203 15.18 34.48 11.46
N MET A 204 15.23 33.67 10.40
CA MET A 204 16.11 33.95 9.26
C MET A 204 15.71 35.29 8.63
N ASN A 205 16.63 36.24 8.63
CA ASN A 205 16.50 37.49 7.88
C ASN A 205 17.53 37.51 6.75
N SER A 206 17.43 38.51 5.86
CA SER A 206 18.30 38.61 4.70
C SER A 206 19.78 38.68 5.10
N ASP A 207 20.13 39.55 6.05
CA ASP A 207 21.52 39.78 6.45
C ASP A 207 22.16 38.54 7.09
N TYR A 208 21.40 37.81 7.89
CA TYR A 208 21.85 36.58 8.52
C TYR A 208 22.01 35.45 7.50
N CYS A 209 21.12 35.38 6.50
CA CYS A 209 21.27 34.45 5.39
C CYS A 209 22.56 34.71 4.60
N ILE A 210 22.83 35.97 4.26
CA ILE A 210 24.07 36.38 3.59
C ILE A 210 25.29 36.00 4.45
N GLY A 211 25.27 36.31 5.74
CA GLY A 211 26.35 35.93 6.65
C GLY A 211 26.58 34.41 6.72
N ILE A 212 25.52 33.59 6.71
CA ILE A 212 25.64 32.13 6.65
C ILE A 212 26.25 31.68 5.33
N LEU A 213 25.85 32.25 4.19
CA LEU A 213 26.39 31.90 2.88
C LEU A 213 27.89 32.22 2.80
N GLU A 214 28.30 33.40 3.25
CA GLU A 214 29.71 33.80 3.25
C GLU A 214 30.57 32.93 4.16
N THR A 215 30.11 32.70 5.38
CA THR A 215 30.89 31.96 6.39
C THR A 215 30.89 30.45 6.17
N ASN A 216 29.77 29.87 5.75
CA ASN A 216 29.60 28.42 5.67
C ASN A 216 29.60 27.89 4.24
N LEU A 217 28.92 28.54 3.30
CA LEU A 217 28.84 28.02 1.93
C LEU A 217 30.19 28.21 1.21
N ILE A 218 30.66 29.46 1.10
CA ILE A 218 31.87 29.79 0.32
C ILE A 218 33.11 29.14 0.93
N SER A 219 33.23 29.15 2.26
CA SER A 219 34.37 28.54 2.96
C SER A 219 34.44 27.02 2.75
N ASN A 220 33.31 26.32 2.82
CA ASN A 220 33.29 24.86 2.73
C ASN A 220 33.19 24.33 1.29
N ALA A 221 32.68 25.12 0.34
CA ALA A 221 32.60 24.73 -1.07
C ALA A 221 33.95 24.71 -1.79
N LYS A 222 34.98 25.37 -1.23
CA LYS A 222 36.35 25.39 -1.78
C LYS A 222 37.17 24.13 -1.45
N LYS A 223 36.66 23.23 -0.61
CA LYS A 223 37.29 21.95 -0.26
C LYS A 223 36.82 20.83 -1.18
#